data_AF-A0A1S7FVL2-F1
#
_entry.id   AF-A0A1S7FVL2-F1
#
_cell.length_a   1.000
_cell.length_b   1.000
_cell.length_c   1.000
_cell.angle_alpha   90.00
_cell.angle_beta   90.00
_cell.angle_gamma   90.00
#
_symmetry.space_group_name_H-M   'P 1'
#
loop_
_entity.id
_entity.type
_entity.pdbx_description
1 polymer ?
#
loop_
_entity_poly.entity_id
_entity_poly.type
_entity_poly.pdbx_seq_one_letter_code
_entity_poly.pdbx_strand_id
1 'polypeptide(L)'
;MQELLKNKKVWVVLALFLVFIVILLLALQQCSRDGEKGEGGKPAKVAQDFKRDYAKWSDLKLNGDICQPAYLAELREMETGFRAVYTKAKKPDVWDGLSEADRKIYTAYGDVGLELKVMNDAIEARDYKKAQAVLTGILEIEKNVKKETTL
;
A
#
# COMPACT_ATOMS: atom_id res chain seq x y z
N MET A 1 1.23 26.06 36.64
CA MET A 1 0.20 25.02 36.35
C MET A 1 -1.07 25.16 37.21
N GLN A 2 -1.41 26.34 37.75
CA GLN A 2 -2.62 26.55 38.58
C GLN A 2 -3.59 27.63 38.03
N GLU A 3 -3.18 28.40 37.02
CA GLU A 3 -4.00 29.46 36.40
C GLU A 3 -4.98 28.92 35.34
N LEU A 4 -4.69 27.77 34.72
CA LEU A 4 -5.54 27.16 33.67
C LEU A 4 -6.85 26.53 34.23
N LEU A 5 -6.96 26.35 35.54
CA LEU A 5 -8.08 25.67 36.19
C LEU A 5 -9.24 26.58 36.59
N LYS A 6 -9.09 27.92 36.53
CA LYS A 6 -10.13 28.87 36.98
C LYS A 6 -11.03 29.40 35.85
N ASN A 7 -10.66 29.18 34.59
CA ASN A 7 -11.45 29.67 33.48
C ASN A 7 -12.51 28.65 33.04
N LYS A 8 -13.74 28.85 33.50
CA LYS A 8 -14.92 28.04 33.17
C LYS A 8 -15.09 27.84 31.65
N LYS A 9 -14.70 28.83 30.85
CA LYS A 9 -14.71 28.77 29.38
C LYS A 9 -13.68 27.78 28.81
N VAL A 10 -12.49 27.68 29.40
CA VAL A 10 -11.43 26.75 28.96
C VAL A 10 -11.85 25.30 29.25
N TRP A 11 -12.51 25.05 30.38
CA TRP A 11 -13.08 23.74 30.71
C TRP A 11 -14.19 23.32 29.75
N VAL A 12 -15.07 24.24 29.35
CA VAL A 12 -16.12 23.97 28.35
C VAL A 12 -15.50 23.64 26.98
N VAL A 13 -14.46 24.37 26.56
CA VAL A 13 -13.77 24.10 25.29
C VAL A 13 -13.04 22.75 25.33
N LEU A 14 -12.37 22.42 26.44
CA LEU A 14 -11.73 21.11 26.62
C LEU A 14 -12.75 19.96 26.61
N ALA A 15 -13.90 20.14 27.27
CA ALA A 15 -14.97 19.14 27.26
C ALA A 15 -15.55 18.94 25.85
N LEU A 16 -15.78 20.02 25.09
CA LEU A 16 -16.22 19.93 23.69
C LEU A 16 -15.18 19.26 22.79
N PHE A 17 -13.88 19.53 23.01
CA PHE A 17 -12.80 18.92 22.25
C PHE A 17 -12.70 17.41 22.52
N LEU A 18 -12.87 16.98 23.77
CA LEU A 18 -12.92 15.56 24.13
C LEU A 18 -14.13 14.85 23.52
N VAL A 19 -15.31 15.48 23.51
CA VAL A 19 -16.51 14.93 22.84
C VAL A 19 -16.27 14.82 21.34
N PHE A 20 -15.64 15.82 20.72
CA PHE A 20 -15.30 15.79 19.30
C PHE A 20 -14.30 14.65 18.97
N ILE A 21 -13.29 14.43 19.81
CA ILE A 21 -12.37 13.29 19.67
C ILE A 21 -13.12 11.96 19.80
N VAL A 22 -14.05 11.83 20.75
CA VAL A 22 -14.85 10.61 20.92
C VAL A 22 -15.74 10.35 19.70
N ILE A 23 -16.35 11.38 19.11
CA ILE A 23 -17.14 11.26 17.87
C ILE A 23 -16.24 10.85 16.69
N LEU A 24 -15.04 11.42 16.57
CA LEU A 24 -14.04 11.03 15.57
C LEU A 24 -13.60 9.57 15.75
N LEU A 25 -13.37 9.12 16.98
CA LEU A 25 -13.03 7.72 17.28
C LEU A 25 -14.19 6.77 16.94
N LEU A 26 -15.43 7.16 17.21
CA LEU A 26 -16.62 6.39 16.84
C LEU A 26 -16.82 6.33 15.32
N ALA A 27 -16.57 7.43 14.60
CA ALA A 27 -16.61 7.45 13.13
C ALA A 27 -15.51 6.56 12.51
N LEU A 28 -14.31 6.56 13.09
CA LEU A 28 -13.23 5.65 12.69
C LEU A 28 -13.57 4.18 13.00
N GLN A 29 -14.25 3.91 14.13
CA GLN A 29 -14.74 2.56 14.45
C GLN A 29 -15.86 2.10 13.51
N GLN A 30 -16.76 2.97 13.06
CA GLN A 30 -17.77 2.64 12.06
C GLN A 30 -17.17 2.35 10.68
N CYS A 31 -16.09 3.03 10.28
CA CYS A 31 -15.32 2.65 9.09
C CYS A 31 -14.60 1.29 9.21
N SER A 32 -14.38 0.77 10.42
CA SER A 32 -13.75 -0.54 10.64
C SER A 32 -14.74 -1.72 10.71
N ARG A 33 -16.04 -1.44 10.84
CA ARG A 33 -17.04 -2.45 11.27
C ARG A 33 -17.89 -3.04 10.14
N ASP A 34 -17.81 -2.51 8.93
CA ASP A 34 -18.57 -3.03 7.76
C ASP A 34 -17.81 -4.11 6.94
N GLY A 35 -16.66 -4.60 7.43
CA GLY A 35 -15.80 -5.52 6.67
C GLY A 35 -16.01 -7.01 6.90
N GLU A 36 -16.82 -7.43 7.88
CA GLU A 36 -16.98 -8.85 8.23
C GLU A 36 -18.43 -9.30 8.11
N LYS A 37 -18.81 -9.74 6.90
CA LYS A 37 -19.59 -10.96 6.61
C LYS A 37 -20.09 -10.92 5.17
N GLY A 38 -19.52 -11.78 4.33
CA GLY A 38 -20.02 -12.04 2.98
C GLY A 38 -18.88 -12.17 1.98
N GLU A 39 -19.00 -13.11 1.06
CA GLU A 39 -18.03 -13.40 0.00
C GLU A 39 -17.64 -12.17 -0.86
N GLY A 40 -18.40 -11.06 -0.78
CA GLY A 40 -18.03 -9.76 -1.34
C GLY A 40 -16.84 -9.02 -0.67
N GLY A 41 -16.35 -9.48 0.49
CA GLY A 41 -15.25 -8.82 1.22
C GLY A 41 -13.84 -9.20 0.74
N LYS A 42 -13.67 -10.33 0.04
CA LYS A 42 -12.33 -10.79 -0.40
C LYS A 42 -11.72 -9.91 -1.49
N PRO A 43 -12.45 -9.53 -2.56
CA PRO A 43 -11.95 -8.57 -3.55
C PRO A 43 -11.63 -7.22 -2.93
N ALA A 44 -12.47 -6.75 -1.98
CA ALA A 44 -12.23 -5.50 -1.26
C ALA A 44 -10.93 -5.53 -0.44
N LYS A 45 -10.64 -6.64 0.24
CA LYS A 45 -9.39 -6.81 0.99
C LYS A 45 -8.15 -6.86 0.08
N VAL A 46 -8.22 -7.53 -1.07
CA VAL A 46 -7.13 -7.55 -2.05
C VAL A 46 -6.87 -6.15 -2.60
N ALA A 47 -7.92 -5.39 -2.91
CA ALA A 47 -7.80 -4.01 -3.37
C ALA A 47 -7.20 -3.09 -2.30
N GLN A 48 -7.55 -3.27 -1.02
CA GLN A 48 -6.97 -2.52 0.09
C GLN A 48 -5.48 -2.85 0.30
N ASP A 49 -5.13 -4.14 0.31
CA ASP A 49 -3.74 -4.60 0.39
C ASP A 49 -2.92 -4.02 -0.77
N PHE A 50 -3.45 -4.08 -1.99
CA PHE A 50 -2.82 -3.50 -3.17
C PHE A 50 -2.59 -2.00 -3.05
N LYS A 51 -3.61 -1.22 -2.64
CA LYS A 51 -3.49 0.23 -2.47
C LYS A 51 -2.41 0.62 -1.47
N ARG A 52 -2.34 -0.10 -0.35
CA ARG A 52 -1.31 0.12 0.68
C ARG A 52 0.09 -0.13 0.11
N ASP A 53 0.30 -1.29 -0.51
CA ASP A 53 1.62 -1.69 -1.00
C ASP A 53 2.05 -0.78 -2.17
N TYR A 54 1.12 -0.42 -3.06
CA TYR A 54 1.38 0.54 -4.12
C TYR A 54 1.73 1.94 -3.61
N ALA A 55 1.04 2.45 -2.58
CA ALA A 55 1.36 3.75 -1.99
C ALA A 55 2.79 3.76 -1.43
N LYS A 56 3.16 2.74 -0.65
CA LYS A 56 4.51 2.63 -0.11
C LYS A 56 5.56 2.49 -1.20
N TRP A 57 5.31 1.72 -2.25
CA TRP A 57 6.19 1.63 -3.41
C TRP A 57 6.34 2.97 -4.14
N SER A 58 5.24 3.71 -4.31
CA SER A 58 5.27 5.04 -4.89
C SER A 58 6.12 6.00 -4.07
N ASP A 59 5.99 5.98 -2.74
CA ASP A 59 6.77 6.82 -1.84
C ASP A 59 8.26 6.46 -1.88
N LEU A 60 8.61 5.17 -1.90
CA LEU A 60 9.99 4.72 -2.03
C LEU A 60 10.64 5.29 -3.30
N LYS A 61 9.97 5.16 -4.46
CA LYS A 61 10.47 5.70 -5.73
C LYS A 61 10.70 7.22 -5.72
N LEU A 62 10.01 7.97 -4.85
CA LEU A 62 10.17 9.42 -4.72
C LEU A 62 11.34 9.82 -3.82
N ASN A 63 11.88 8.91 -3.00
CA ASN A 63 12.95 9.19 -2.03
C ASN A 63 14.37 9.23 -2.64
N GLY A 64 14.49 9.17 -3.97
CA GLY A 64 15.77 9.28 -4.69
C GLY A 64 16.35 7.95 -5.12
N ASP A 65 17.61 7.69 -4.81
CA ASP A 65 18.32 6.47 -5.23
C ASP A 65 17.88 5.26 -4.39
N ILE A 66 16.77 4.64 -4.80
CA ILE A 66 16.20 3.48 -4.11
C ILE A 66 17.08 2.22 -4.19
N CYS A 67 18.11 2.21 -5.04
CA CYS A 67 19.07 1.11 -5.10
C CYS A 67 20.05 1.11 -3.92
N GLN A 68 19.97 2.09 -3.02
CA GLN A 68 20.79 2.14 -1.83
C GLN A 68 20.40 1.06 -0.80
N PRO A 69 21.37 0.45 -0.11
CA PRO A 69 21.10 -0.59 0.90
C PRO A 69 20.17 -0.15 2.04
N ALA A 70 20.09 1.16 2.31
CA ALA A 70 19.22 1.72 3.34
C ALA A 70 17.73 1.42 3.11
N TYR A 71 17.32 1.19 1.87
CA TYR A 71 15.93 0.91 1.50
C TYR A 71 15.63 -0.59 1.33
N LEU A 72 16.63 -1.45 1.48
CA LEU A 72 16.51 -2.88 1.16
C LEU A 72 15.40 -3.57 1.96
N ALA A 73 15.24 -3.22 3.24
CA ALA A 73 14.20 -3.80 4.09
C ALA A 73 12.79 -3.47 3.55
N GLU A 74 12.54 -2.20 3.24
CA GLU A 74 11.28 -1.74 2.67
C GLU A 74 11.04 -2.33 1.29
N LEU A 75 12.06 -2.47 0.46
CA LEU A 75 11.95 -3.10 -0.85
C LEU A 75 11.63 -4.61 -0.76
N ARG A 76 12.17 -5.31 0.24
CA ARG A 76 11.80 -6.72 0.53
C ARG A 76 10.37 -6.85 1.02
N GLU A 77 9.88 -5.87 1.77
CA GLU A 77 8.46 -5.80 2.12
C GLU A 77 7.58 -5.58 0.89
N MET A 78 7.98 -4.72 -0.05
CA MET A 78 7.23 -4.50 -1.30
C MET A 78 7.24 -5.72 -2.22
N GLU A 79 8.39 -6.39 -2.35
CA GLU A 79 8.51 -7.69 -3.03
C GLU A 79 7.48 -8.68 -2.48
N THR A 80 7.44 -8.83 -1.15
CA THR A 80 6.54 -9.77 -0.47
C THR A 80 5.08 -9.35 -0.61
N GLY A 81 4.78 -8.06 -0.44
CA GLY A 81 3.45 -7.49 -0.52
C GLY A 81 2.81 -7.71 -1.89
N PHE A 82 3.49 -7.30 -2.95
CA PHE A 82 2.97 -7.46 -4.32
C PHE A 82 2.78 -8.92 -4.71
N ARG A 83 3.72 -9.81 -4.36
CA ARG A 83 3.57 -11.26 -4.60
C ARG A 83 2.41 -11.85 -3.83
N ALA A 84 2.19 -11.42 -2.59
CA ALA A 84 1.07 -11.87 -1.77
C ALA A 84 -0.27 -11.37 -2.31
N VAL A 85 -0.37 -10.11 -2.73
CA VAL A 85 -1.55 -9.53 -3.39
C VAL A 85 -1.88 -10.32 -4.64
N TYR A 86 -0.92 -10.55 -5.52
CA TYR A 86 -1.12 -11.33 -6.75
C TYR A 86 -1.60 -12.75 -6.45
N THR A 87 -0.96 -13.43 -5.50
CA THR A 87 -1.34 -14.80 -5.10
C THR A 87 -2.77 -14.86 -4.55
N LYS A 88 -3.17 -13.86 -3.74
CA LYS A 88 -4.54 -13.75 -3.23
C LYS A 88 -5.53 -13.44 -4.36
N ALA A 89 -5.18 -12.54 -5.27
CA ALA A 89 -6.01 -12.16 -6.41
C ALA A 89 -6.29 -13.34 -7.33
N LYS A 90 -5.30 -14.21 -7.57
CA LYS A 90 -5.41 -15.39 -8.46
C LYS A 90 -6.27 -16.54 -7.93
N LYS A 91 -6.74 -16.48 -6.68
CA LYS A 91 -7.69 -17.48 -6.19
C LYS A 91 -9.00 -17.37 -6.98
N PRO A 92 -9.62 -18.49 -7.42
CA PRO A 92 -10.81 -18.43 -8.29
C PRO A 92 -11.95 -17.56 -7.73
N ASP A 93 -12.19 -17.66 -6.42
CA ASP A 93 -13.22 -16.90 -5.69
C ASP A 93 -12.98 -15.38 -5.65
N VAL A 94 -11.77 -14.94 -5.98
CA VAL A 94 -11.43 -13.53 -6.18
C VAL A 94 -11.33 -13.22 -7.67
N TRP A 95 -10.49 -13.97 -8.39
CA TRP A 95 -10.12 -13.74 -9.78
C TRP A 95 -11.33 -13.64 -10.70
N ASP A 96 -12.31 -14.54 -10.53
CA ASP A 96 -13.49 -14.59 -11.39
C ASP A 96 -14.39 -13.35 -11.21
N GLY A 97 -14.37 -12.75 -10.02
CA GLY A 97 -15.08 -11.50 -9.71
C GLY A 97 -14.32 -10.22 -10.09
N LEU A 98 -13.07 -10.31 -10.55
CA LEU A 98 -12.28 -9.14 -10.95
C LEU A 98 -12.57 -8.73 -12.39
N SER A 99 -12.56 -7.41 -12.63
CA SER A 99 -12.56 -6.84 -13.98
C SER A 99 -11.30 -7.25 -14.75
N GLU A 100 -11.33 -7.19 -16.08
CA GLU A 100 -10.14 -7.45 -16.90
C GLU A 100 -9.00 -6.47 -16.56
N ALA A 101 -9.34 -5.20 -16.29
CA ALA A 101 -8.38 -4.17 -15.87
C ALA A 101 -7.71 -4.55 -14.54
N ASP A 102 -8.47 -4.97 -13.52
CA ASP A 102 -7.91 -5.38 -12.23
C ASP A 102 -7.02 -6.62 -12.37
N ARG A 103 -7.43 -7.59 -13.21
CA ARG A 103 -6.61 -8.77 -13.50
C ARG A 103 -5.27 -8.40 -14.14
N LYS A 104 -5.26 -7.45 -15.08
CA LYS A 104 -4.03 -6.92 -15.69
C LYS A 104 -3.16 -6.22 -14.64
N ILE A 105 -3.74 -5.34 -13.83
CA ILE A 105 -3.04 -4.65 -12.75
C ILE A 105 -2.38 -5.65 -11.80
N TYR A 106 -3.15 -6.58 -11.22
CA TYR A 106 -2.59 -7.52 -10.26
C TYR A 106 -1.53 -8.45 -10.87
N THR A 107 -1.68 -8.83 -12.14
CA THR A 107 -0.65 -9.62 -12.84
C THR A 107 0.64 -8.84 -12.96
N ALA A 108 0.56 -7.62 -13.48
CA ALA A 108 1.75 -6.80 -13.68
C ALA A 108 2.46 -6.44 -12.37
N TYR A 109 1.71 -6.14 -11.29
CA TYR A 109 2.35 -5.93 -9.99
C TYR A 109 2.87 -7.23 -9.36
N GLY A 110 2.29 -8.38 -9.71
CA GLY A 110 2.91 -9.69 -9.44
C GLY A 110 4.29 -9.81 -10.09
N ASP A 111 4.42 -9.38 -11.35
CA ASP A 111 5.70 -9.34 -12.09
C ASP A 111 6.67 -8.32 -11.49
N VAL A 112 6.19 -7.13 -11.11
CA VAL A 112 6.99 -6.15 -10.34
C VAL A 112 7.52 -6.78 -9.05
N GLY A 113 6.70 -7.57 -8.35
CA GLY A 113 7.14 -8.31 -7.17
C GLY A 113 8.26 -9.33 -7.45
N LEU A 114 8.28 -9.96 -8.63
CA LEU A 114 9.38 -10.85 -9.04
C LEU A 114 10.65 -10.08 -9.39
N GLU A 115 10.52 -8.98 -10.12
CA GLU A 115 11.66 -8.13 -10.48
C GLU A 115 12.26 -7.43 -9.26
N LEU A 116 11.43 -7.01 -8.29
CA LEU A 116 11.90 -6.47 -7.01
C LEU A 116 12.81 -7.47 -6.30
N LYS A 117 12.49 -8.77 -6.35
CA LYS A 117 13.39 -9.79 -5.80
C LYS A 117 14.77 -9.74 -6.43
N VAL A 118 14.82 -9.70 -7.76
CA VAL A 118 16.09 -9.64 -8.52
C VAL A 118 16.85 -8.35 -8.21
N MET A 119 16.15 -7.23 -8.08
CA MET A 119 16.71 -5.95 -7.68
C MET A 119 17.29 -6.02 -6.27
N ASN A 120 16.54 -6.53 -5.31
CA ASN A 120 16.94 -6.67 -3.91
C ASN A 120 18.17 -7.57 -3.76
N ASP A 121 18.18 -8.72 -4.44
CA ASP A 121 19.32 -9.65 -4.46
C ASP A 121 20.58 -8.97 -5.06
N ALA A 122 20.40 -8.10 -6.07
CA ALA A 122 21.49 -7.32 -6.64
C ALA A 122 22.02 -6.23 -5.69
N ILE A 123 21.13 -5.54 -4.96
CA ILE A 123 21.50 -4.55 -3.94
C ILE A 123 22.30 -5.22 -2.81
N GLU A 124 21.85 -6.38 -2.32
CA GLU A 124 22.57 -7.18 -1.31
C GLU A 124 23.97 -7.60 -1.80
N ALA A 125 24.08 -8.00 -3.06
CA ALA A 125 25.33 -8.33 -3.71
C ALA A 125 26.19 -7.09 -4.05
N ARG A 126 25.69 -5.87 -3.78
CA ARG A 126 26.31 -4.58 -4.15
C ARG A 126 26.51 -4.40 -5.66
N ASP A 127 25.75 -5.12 -6.47
CA ASP A 127 25.69 -4.96 -7.92
C ASP A 127 24.64 -3.90 -8.30
N TYR A 128 24.96 -2.64 -7.99
CA TYR A 128 24.04 -1.51 -8.21
C TYR A 128 23.74 -1.26 -9.68
N LYS A 129 24.65 -1.63 -10.59
CA LYS A 129 24.41 -1.53 -12.04
C LYS A 129 23.29 -2.47 -12.47
N LYS A 130 23.31 -3.72 -11.99
CA LYS A 130 22.22 -4.67 -12.21
C LYS A 130 20.93 -4.20 -11.54
N ALA A 131 20.99 -3.74 -10.30
CA ALA A 131 19.81 -3.20 -9.59
C ALA A 131 19.14 -2.06 -10.39
N GLN A 132 19.93 -1.12 -10.93
CA GLN A 132 19.42 -0.02 -11.74
C GLN A 132 18.78 -0.48 -13.07
N ALA A 133 19.36 -1.49 -13.71
CA ALA A 133 18.80 -2.07 -14.92
C ALA A 133 17.45 -2.75 -14.64
N VAL A 134 17.35 -3.50 -13.54
CA VAL A 134 16.10 -4.14 -13.10
C VAL A 134 15.05 -3.08 -12.76
N LEU A 135 15.43 -2.01 -12.05
CA LEU A 135 14.53 -0.89 -11.76
C LEU A 135 13.94 -0.28 -13.04
N THR A 136 14.75 -0.12 -14.09
CA THR A 136 14.27 0.38 -15.38
C THR A 136 13.22 -0.57 -15.99
N GLY A 137 13.43 -1.88 -15.89
CA GLY A 137 12.45 -2.90 -16.29
C GLY A 137 11.14 -2.78 -15.51
N ILE A 138 11.21 -2.63 -14.19
CA ILE A 138 10.04 -2.42 -13.31
C ILE A 138 9.22 -1.20 -13.75
N LEU A 139 9.88 -0.08 -14.05
CA LEU A 139 9.21 1.15 -14.47
C LEU A 139 8.53 1.01 -15.84
N GLU A 140 9.07 0.20 -16.74
CA GLU A 140 8.44 -0.08 -18.04
C GLU A 140 7.19 -0.96 -17.88
N ILE A 141 7.21 -1.94 -16.97
CA ILE A 141 6.01 -2.71 -16.60
C ILE A 141 4.91 -1.76 -16.11
N GLU A 142 5.20 -0.87 -15.17
CA GLU A 142 4.22 0.09 -14.64
C GLU A 142 3.66 1.03 -15.72
N LYS A 143 4.51 1.47 -16.64
CA LYS A 143 4.12 2.34 -17.75
C LYS A 143 3.16 1.64 -18.71
N ASN A 144 3.40 0.36 -19.00
CA ASN A 144 2.53 -0.41 -19.90
C ASN A 144 1.16 -0.66 -19.28
N VAL A 145 1.10 -0.98 -17.99
CA VAL A 145 -0.17 -1.09 -17.26
C VAL A 145 -0.97 0.20 -17.34
N LYS A 146 -0.33 1.35 -17.05
CA LYS A 146 -1.02 2.66 -17.09
C LYS A 146 -1.61 2.97 -18.47
N LYS A 147 -0.92 2.61 -19.55
CA LYS A 147 -1.44 2.79 -20.92
C LYS A 147 -2.67 1.92 -21.18
N GLU A 148 -2.59 0.64 -20.80
CA GLU A 148 -3.67 -0.32 -21.04
C GLU A 148 -4.93 -0.08 -20.20
N THR A 149 -4.81 0.60 -19.06
CA THR A 149 -5.95 0.89 -18.17
C THR A 149 -6.55 2.28 -18.36
N THR A 150 -5.93 3.14 -19.18
CA THR A 150 -6.43 4.50 -19.47
C THR A 150 -7.11 4.59 -20.84
N LEU A 151 -7.03 3.52 -21.65
CA LEU A 151 -7.72 3.33 -22.93
C LEU A 151 -9.07 2.62 -22.71
#